data_AF-A0A7K8XZD3-F1
#
_entry.id   AF-A0A7K8XZD3-F1
#
_cell.length_a   1.000
_cell.length_b   1.000
_cell.length_c   1.000
_cell.angle_alpha   90.00
_cell.angle_beta   90.00
_cell.angle_gamma   90.00
#
_symmetry.space_group_name_H-M   'P 1'
#
loop_
_entity.id
_entity.type
_entity.pdbx_description
1 polymer ?
#
loop_
_entity_poly.entity_id
_entity_poly.type
_entity_poly.pdbx_seq_one_letter_code
_entity_poly.pdbx_strand_id
1 'polypeptide(L)'
;MELERIIRDTLTHFIQSHLPAADLSGMDDVFFSYITGVLEELGSPESSEETFDMDTFVEMMEAYIPGFAEIHSGDICEMMFSLSERLGEARSKEKPGKKVVESRSEAHSEDLTKGQEPGAGACNGERLCTLTDGAEAKEGNDLEDGVELLLEMFPACTMSQAEKALAMALGNLEEAVQLIVEEKVEIGAAGVSVKELARARRAPNHEELKQVILQK
;
A
#
# COMPACT_ATOMS: atom_id res chain seq x y z
N MET A 1 -17.86 -2.95 18.49
CA MET A 1 -17.42 -3.92 19.52
C MET A 1 -17.71 -5.38 19.15
N GLU A 2 -18.43 -5.69 18.05
CA GLU A 2 -18.64 -7.10 17.67
C GLU A 2 -17.32 -7.78 17.27
N LEU A 3 -16.41 -7.03 16.61
CA LEU A 3 -15.10 -7.50 16.20
C LEU A 3 -14.23 -7.97 17.37
N GLU A 4 -14.05 -7.11 18.37
CA GLU A 4 -13.28 -7.41 19.58
C GLU A 4 -13.87 -8.59 20.34
N ARG A 5 -15.20 -8.74 20.34
CA ARG A 5 -15.87 -9.88 20.93
C ARG A 5 -15.53 -11.17 20.19
N ILE A 6 -15.55 -11.17 18.86
CA ILE A 6 -15.16 -12.33 18.04
C ILE A 6 -13.70 -12.72 18.33
N ILE A 7 -12.80 -11.74 18.41
CA ILE A 7 -11.38 -11.94 18.75
C ILE A 7 -11.27 -12.56 20.13
N ARG A 8 -11.88 -11.93 21.14
CA ARG A 8 -11.84 -12.39 22.53
C ARG A 8 -12.36 -13.81 22.68
N ASP A 9 -13.54 -14.11 22.14
CA ASP A 9 -14.18 -15.43 22.28
C ASP A 9 -13.33 -16.53 21.62
N THR A 10 -12.82 -16.26 20.41
CA THR A 10 -12.05 -17.24 19.64
C THR A 10 -10.68 -17.48 20.25
N LEU A 11 -9.97 -16.41 20.60
CA LEU A 11 -8.64 -16.48 21.17
C LEU A 11 -8.66 -17.10 22.56
N THR A 12 -9.64 -16.75 23.40
CA THR A 12 -9.86 -17.38 24.71
C THR A 12 -10.06 -18.89 24.57
N HIS A 13 -10.91 -19.31 23.64
CA HIS A 13 -11.16 -20.72 23.41
C HIS A 13 -9.91 -21.47 22.92
N PHE A 14 -9.17 -20.86 21.97
CA PHE A 14 -7.92 -21.42 21.45
C PHE A 14 -6.85 -21.56 22.54
N ILE A 15 -6.63 -20.51 23.35
CA ILE A 15 -5.66 -20.56 24.43
C ILE A 15 -6.07 -21.63 25.45
N GLN A 16 -7.35 -21.71 25.82
CA GLN A 16 -7.80 -22.71 26.79
C GLN A 16 -7.73 -24.15 26.30
N SER A 17 -7.80 -24.40 24.99
CA SER A 17 -7.66 -25.75 24.45
C SER A 17 -6.22 -26.26 24.48
N HIS A 18 -5.23 -25.36 24.37
CA HIS A 18 -3.80 -25.72 24.44
C HIS A 18 -3.20 -25.51 25.84
N LEU A 19 -3.64 -24.48 26.56
CA LEU A 19 -3.14 -24.02 27.85
C LEU A 19 -4.31 -23.81 28.83
N PRO A 20 -4.88 -24.89 29.40
CA PRO A 20 -6.06 -24.81 30.26
C PRO A 20 -5.85 -24.06 31.58
N ALA A 21 -4.58 -23.85 31.98
CA ALA A 21 -4.20 -23.10 33.17
C ALA A 21 -3.72 -21.67 32.87
N ALA A 22 -3.85 -21.22 31.61
CA ALA A 22 -3.45 -19.87 31.23
C ALA A 22 -4.28 -18.82 31.97
N ASP A 23 -3.60 -17.82 32.52
CA ASP A 23 -4.25 -16.62 33.02
C ASP A 23 -4.53 -15.66 31.85
N LEU A 24 -5.81 -15.37 31.64
CA LEU A 24 -6.28 -14.48 30.57
C LEU A 24 -6.60 -13.07 31.09
N SER A 25 -6.33 -12.81 32.37
CA SER A 25 -6.62 -11.50 33.00
C SER A 25 -5.83 -10.36 32.37
N GLY A 26 -4.68 -10.65 31.76
CA GLY A 26 -3.83 -9.69 31.04
C GLY A 26 -4.34 -9.29 29.66
N MET A 27 -5.43 -9.90 29.15
CA MET A 27 -6.02 -9.56 27.86
C MET A 27 -6.91 -8.32 28.00
N ASP A 28 -6.29 -7.15 27.90
CA ASP A 28 -6.94 -5.84 27.93
C ASP A 28 -7.20 -5.27 26.53
N ASP A 29 -7.78 -4.07 26.46
CA ASP A 29 -8.14 -3.43 25.19
C ASP A 29 -6.90 -3.11 24.33
N VAL A 30 -5.73 -2.87 24.95
CA VAL A 30 -4.46 -2.65 24.24
C VAL A 30 -4.00 -3.93 23.55
N PHE A 31 -4.07 -5.06 24.26
CA PHE A 31 -3.81 -6.37 23.69
C PHE A 31 -4.72 -6.65 22.49
N PHE A 32 -6.04 -6.47 22.62
CA PHE A 32 -6.97 -6.70 21.50
C PHE A 32 -6.76 -5.73 20.34
N SER A 33 -6.33 -4.50 20.60
CA SER A 33 -5.98 -3.53 19.55
C SER A 33 -4.78 -4.02 18.74
N TYR A 34 -3.74 -4.54 19.39
CA TYR A 34 -2.60 -5.16 18.71
C TYR A 34 -3.04 -6.34 17.83
N ILE A 35 -3.81 -7.28 18.40
CA ILE A 35 -4.30 -8.45 17.65
C ILE A 35 -5.18 -8.05 16.46
N THR A 36 -6.02 -7.03 16.64
CA THR A 36 -6.85 -6.50 15.54
C THR A 36 -5.97 -5.95 14.42
N GLY A 37 -4.96 -5.14 14.74
CA GLY A 37 -4.04 -4.59 13.73
C GLY A 37 -3.30 -5.69 12.96
N VAL A 38 -2.80 -6.72 13.66
CA VAL A 38 -2.16 -7.87 13.04
C VAL A 38 -3.12 -8.61 12.07
N LEU A 39 -4.39 -8.77 12.45
CA LEU A 39 -5.38 -9.47 11.61
C LEU A 39 -5.87 -8.63 10.43
N GLU A 40 -5.87 -7.31 10.57
CA GLU A 40 -6.15 -6.37 9.48
C GLU A 40 -5.06 -6.39 8.43
N GLU A 41 -3.80 -6.48 8.85
CA GLU A 41 -2.65 -6.71 7.97
C GLU A 41 -2.80 -8.06 7.25
N LEU A 42 -2.97 -9.16 7.99
CA LEU A 42 -3.15 -10.50 7.43
C LEU A 42 -4.35 -10.64 6.45
N GLY A 43 -5.40 -9.85 6.65
CA GLY A 43 -6.63 -9.91 5.86
C GLY A 43 -6.65 -8.95 4.66
N SER A 44 -5.60 -8.15 4.46
CA SER A 44 -5.51 -7.16 3.41
C SER A 44 -4.91 -7.75 2.13
N PRO A 45 -5.49 -7.44 0.94
CA PRO A 45 -4.98 -7.97 -0.34
C PRO A 45 -3.57 -7.47 -0.69
N GLU A 46 -3.11 -6.39 -0.05
CA GLU A 46 -1.78 -5.78 -0.22
C GLU A 46 -0.69 -6.51 0.58
N SER A 47 -1.05 -7.30 1.60
CA SER A 47 -0.09 -8.02 2.45
C SER A 47 0.43 -9.32 1.82
N SER A 48 0.23 -9.52 0.52
CA SER A 48 0.85 -10.64 -0.20
C SER A 48 2.36 -10.46 -0.41
N GLU A 49 2.89 -9.25 -0.18
CA GLU A 49 4.32 -8.91 -0.27
C GLU A 49 5.00 -8.75 1.11
N GLU A 50 4.23 -8.58 2.19
CA GLU A 50 4.72 -8.44 3.57
C GLU A 50 4.56 -9.77 4.31
N THR A 51 5.68 -10.47 4.51
CA THR A 51 5.69 -11.75 5.19
C THR A 51 5.33 -11.55 6.66
N PHE A 52 4.13 -11.95 7.07
CA PHE A 52 3.71 -11.94 8.47
C PHE A 52 4.77 -12.63 9.35
N ASP A 53 5.30 -11.87 10.30
CA ASP A 53 6.32 -12.37 11.23
C ASP A 53 5.67 -13.12 12.39
N MET A 54 5.56 -14.43 12.20
CA MET A 54 5.03 -15.34 13.21
C MET A 54 5.88 -15.35 14.49
N ASP A 55 7.20 -15.28 14.38
CA ASP A 55 8.08 -15.36 15.55
C ASP A 55 7.86 -14.13 16.44
N THR A 56 7.76 -12.94 15.83
CA THR A 56 7.42 -11.70 16.54
C THR A 56 6.02 -11.78 17.17
N PHE A 57 5.02 -12.31 16.44
CA PHE A 57 3.68 -12.49 17.00
C PHE A 57 3.67 -13.42 18.22
N VAL A 58 4.37 -14.56 18.13
CA VAL A 58 4.48 -15.52 19.25
C VAL A 58 5.23 -14.90 20.43
N GLU A 59 6.31 -14.16 20.20
CA GLU A 59 7.04 -13.46 21.26
C GLU A 59 6.14 -12.45 21.99
N MET A 60 5.38 -11.66 21.23
CA MET A 60 4.43 -10.72 21.79
C MET A 60 3.33 -11.44 22.58
N MET A 61 2.81 -12.56 22.08
CA MET A 61 1.79 -13.36 22.78
C MET A 61 2.31 -14.01 24.07
N GLU A 62 3.53 -14.54 24.07
CA GLU A 62 4.18 -15.16 25.24
C GLU A 62 4.34 -14.16 26.40
N ALA A 63 4.57 -12.87 26.09
CA ALA A 63 4.68 -11.83 27.10
C ALA A 63 3.39 -11.60 27.90
N TYR A 64 2.22 -11.87 27.30
CA TYR A 64 0.91 -11.77 27.97
C TYR A 64 0.41 -13.13 28.48
N ILE A 65 0.71 -14.20 27.76
CA ILE A 65 0.22 -15.56 28.02
C ILE A 65 1.43 -16.50 28.11
N PRO A 66 1.93 -16.77 29.32
CA PRO A 66 3.05 -17.68 29.50
C PRO A 66 2.76 -19.08 28.95
N GLY A 67 3.71 -19.64 28.20
CA GLY A 67 3.60 -20.95 27.53
C GLY A 67 2.94 -20.91 26.17
N PHE A 68 2.54 -19.75 25.66
CA PHE A 68 1.99 -19.59 24.31
C PHE A 68 2.98 -20.03 23.22
N ALA A 69 4.28 -19.81 23.42
CA ALA A 69 5.34 -20.25 22.51
C ALA A 69 5.48 -21.78 22.38
N GLU A 70 4.84 -22.55 23.28
CA GLU A 70 4.81 -24.02 23.18
C GLU A 70 3.76 -24.52 22.18
N ILE A 71 2.82 -23.67 21.75
CA ILE A 71 1.78 -24.02 20.78
C ILE A 71 2.41 -24.15 19.39
N HIS A 72 1.99 -25.15 18.62
CA HIS A 72 2.52 -25.34 17.27
C HIS A 72 2.16 -24.15 16.37
N SER A 73 3.15 -23.62 15.67
CA SER A 73 2.97 -22.50 14.73
C SER A 73 1.93 -22.75 13.64
N GLY A 74 1.75 -24.02 13.23
CA GLY A 74 0.66 -24.41 12.32
C GLY A 74 -0.73 -24.14 12.88
N ASP A 75 -0.96 -24.47 14.14
CA ASP A 75 -2.24 -24.24 14.83
C ASP A 75 -2.49 -22.74 15.02
N ILE A 76 -1.42 -21.97 15.32
CA ILE A 76 -1.48 -20.51 15.45
C ILE A 76 -1.83 -19.86 14.09
N CYS A 77 -1.16 -20.27 13.01
CA CYS A 77 -1.47 -19.82 11.64
C CYS A 77 -2.94 -20.08 11.30
N GLU A 78 -3.41 -21.31 11.50
CA GLU A 78 -4.79 -21.70 11.18
C GLU A 78 -5.80 -20.86 11.97
N MET A 79 -5.51 -20.62 13.27
CA MET A 79 -6.31 -19.74 14.11
C MET A 79 -6.34 -18.31 13.57
N MET A 80 -5.19 -17.72 13.23
CA MET A 80 -5.09 -16.35 12.72
C MET A 80 -5.82 -16.16 11.38
N PHE A 81 -5.69 -17.11 10.45
CA PHE A 81 -6.42 -17.07 9.18
C PHE A 81 -7.93 -17.20 9.39
N SER A 82 -8.37 -18.17 10.18
CA SER A 82 -9.79 -18.38 10.50
C SER A 82 -10.39 -17.16 11.20
N LEU A 83 -9.61 -16.52 12.07
CA LEU A 83 -10.03 -15.32 12.77
C LEU A 83 -10.18 -14.16 11.78
N SER A 84 -9.17 -13.90 10.94
CA SER A 84 -9.20 -12.83 9.93
C SER A 84 -10.38 -12.98 8.95
N GLU A 85 -10.69 -14.20 8.51
CA GLU A 85 -11.87 -14.48 7.67
C GLU A 85 -13.16 -14.07 8.38
N ARG A 86 -13.35 -14.50 9.64
CA ARG A 86 -14.54 -14.16 10.44
C ARG A 86 -14.66 -12.67 10.71
N LEU A 87 -13.54 -11.98 10.94
CA LEU A 87 -13.48 -10.53 11.04
C LEU A 87 -13.91 -9.88 9.70
N GLY A 88 -13.49 -10.46 8.58
CA GLY A 88 -13.87 -10.04 7.24
C GLY A 88 -15.35 -10.20 6.90
N GLU A 89 -15.97 -11.27 7.38
CA GLU A 89 -17.41 -11.47 7.24
C GLU A 89 -18.21 -10.51 8.14
N ALA A 90 -17.74 -10.27 9.37
CA ALA A 90 -18.39 -9.36 10.31
C ALA A 90 -18.42 -7.92 9.79
N ARG A 91 -17.28 -7.41 9.28
CA ARG A 91 -17.20 -6.05 8.68
C ARG A 91 -18.07 -5.88 7.43
N SER A 92 -18.26 -6.96 6.67
CA SER A 92 -19.05 -6.95 5.42
C SER A 92 -20.55 -6.88 5.67
N LYS A 93 -21.01 -7.30 6.86
CA LYS A 93 -22.42 -7.24 7.27
C LYS A 93 -22.85 -5.87 7.79
N GLU A 94 -21.91 -5.00 8.17
CA GLU A 94 -22.20 -3.67 8.72
C GLU A 94 -22.27 -2.54 7.66
N LYS A 95 -21.94 -2.80 6.39
CA LYS A 95 -22.10 -1.83 5.29
C LYS A 95 -23.26 -2.19 4.36
N PRO A 96 -24.36 -1.40 4.27
CA PRO A 96 -25.26 -1.51 3.15
C PRO A 96 -24.61 -0.81 1.95
N GLY A 97 -24.04 -1.58 1.02
CA GLY A 97 -23.73 -1.06 -0.32
C GLY A 97 -22.36 -1.42 -0.89
N LYS A 98 -22.27 -2.62 -1.45
CA LYS A 98 -22.03 -2.87 -2.89
C LYS A 98 -21.80 -4.37 -3.02
N LYS A 99 -22.86 -5.08 -3.40
CA LYS A 99 -22.73 -6.46 -3.86
C LYS A 99 -21.85 -6.45 -5.12
N VAL A 100 -20.84 -7.32 -5.08
CA VAL A 100 -20.47 -8.24 -6.16
C VAL A 100 -21.46 -8.20 -7.33
N VAL A 101 -20.99 -7.77 -8.50
CA VAL A 101 -21.57 -8.19 -9.78
C VAL A 101 -20.44 -8.85 -10.56
N GLU A 102 -20.30 -10.15 -10.33
CA GLU A 102 -19.77 -11.07 -11.34
C GLU A 102 -20.98 -11.83 -11.93
N SER A 103 -21.18 -11.59 -13.22
CA SER A 103 -21.72 -12.49 -14.24
C SER A 103 -22.85 -13.46 -13.87
N ARG A 104 -24.04 -13.24 -14.44
CA ARG A 104 -24.59 -14.02 -15.59
C ARG A 104 -26.08 -13.72 -15.79
N SER A 105 -26.42 -13.42 -17.04
CA SER A 105 -27.70 -13.53 -17.75
C SER A 105 -29.01 -13.54 -16.95
N GLU A 106 -29.91 -12.60 -17.26
CA GLU A 106 -31.20 -12.92 -17.89
C GLU A 106 -31.92 -11.64 -18.36
N ALA A 107 -32.52 -11.74 -19.55
CA ALA A 107 -33.34 -10.72 -20.17
C ALA A 107 -34.69 -10.59 -19.44
N HIS A 108 -35.29 -9.39 -19.45
CA HIS A 108 -36.65 -9.13 -19.96
C HIS A 108 -37.28 -7.87 -19.32
N SER A 109 -37.68 -6.94 -20.21
CA SER A 109 -38.82 -6.01 -20.14
C SER A 109 -38.84 -4.85 -19.14
N GLU A 110 -38.60 -3.66 -19.69
CA GLU A 110 -39.59 -2.57 -19.84
C GLU A 110 -40.71 -2.48 -18.80
N ASP A 111 -40.76 -1.38 -18.04
CA ASP A 111 -41.94 -0.49 -18.06
C ASP A 111 -41.56 0.94 -17.62
N LEU A 112 -42.12 1.88 -18.36
CA LEU A 112 -41.89 3.32 -18.30
C LEU A 112 -42.92 3.95 -17.36
N THR A 113 -42.52 4.90 -16.52
CA THR A 113 -43.47 5.97 -16.13
C THR A 113 -42.77 7.32 -15.97
N LYS A 114 -43.23 8.22 -16.83
CA LYS A 114 -42.80 9.59 -17.14
C LYS A 114 -43.41 10.58 -16.13
N GLY A 115 -42.68 11.63 -15.77
CA GLY A 115 -43.24 12.70 -14.92
C GLY A 115 -42.37 13.94 -14.66
N GLN A 116 -41.96 14.62 -15.74
CA GLN A 116 -41.72 16.06 -15.93
C GLN A 116 -41.69 17.04 -14.71
N GLU A 117 -40.55 17.76 -14.60
CA GLU A 117 -40.23 19.05 -13.92
C GLU A 117 -41.17 20.24 -14.33
N PRO A 118 -41.04 21.54 -13.91
CA PRO A 118 -40.01 22.24 -13.11
C PRO A 118 -40.54 23.33 -12.11
N GLY A 119 -39.65 23.97 -11.32
CA GLY A 119 -39.99 25.28 -10.71
C GLY A 119 -39.11 25.84 -9.58
N ALA A 120 -38.07 26.61 -9.96
CA ALA A 120 -37.55 27.85 -9.36
C ALA A 120 -37.65 28.15 -7.83
N GLY A 121 -36.47 28.28 -7.20
CA GLY A 121 -36.05 29.51 -6.51
C GLY A 121 -36.24 29.63 -4.99
N ALA A 122 -35.15 29.51 -4.22
CA ALA A 122 -34.67 30.50 -3.24
C ALA A 122 -33.45 29.97 -2.46
N CYS A 123 -32.50 30.87 -2.25
CA CYS A 123 -31.13 30.68 -1.78
C CYS A 123 -30.93 31.19 -0.34
N ASN A 124 -30.07 30.51 0.45
CA ASN A 124 -28.82 31.03 1.08
C ASN A 124 -28.45 30.35 2.42
N GLY A 125 -27.15 30.04 2.56
CA GLY A 125 -26.43 29.80 3.84
C GLY A 125 -25.72 28.44 3.96
N GLU A 126 -24.74 28.09 3.10
CA GLU A 126 -23.27 28.28 3.29
C GLU A 126 -22.62 27.24 4.25
N ARG A 127 -21.54 26.48 3.97
CA ARG A 127 -20.47 26.44 2.94
C ARG A 127 -19.65 25.14 3.21
N LEU A 128 -18.99 24.42 2.29
CA LEU A 128 -18.82 24.52 0.85
C LEU A 128 -18.24 23.15 0.38
N CYS A 129 -19.04 22.36 -0.32
CA CYS A 129 -18.54 21.39 -1.29
C CYS A 129 -18.59 22.10 -2.65
N THR A 130 -17.51 22.07 -3.42
CA THR A 130 -17.57 22.39 -4.85
C THR A 130 -16.93 21.25 -5.62
N LEU A 131 -17.79 20.31 -6.02
CA LEU A 131 -17.74 19.78 -7.37
C LEU A 131 -17.88 20.96 -8.34
N THR A 132 -16.92 21.15 -9.22
CA THR A 132 -17.10 21.95 -10.43
C THR A 132 -16.89 21.05 -11.63
N ASP A 133 -18.00 20.63 -12.23
CA ASP A 133 -18.05 20.34 -13.66
C ASP A 133 -17.72 21.64 -14.41
N GLY A 134 -16.67 21.58 -15.21
CA GLY A 134 -16.15 22.70 -15.99
C GLY A 134 -15.22 22.15 -17.06
N ALA A 135 -15.71 22.15 -18.29
CA ALA A 135 -14.88 21.95 -19.47
C ALA A 135 -13.87 23.10 -19.59
N GLU A 136 -12.68 22.91 -19.03
CA GLU A 136 -11.46 23.64 -19.38
C GLU A 136 -10.32 22.62 -19.46
N ALA A 137 -9.63 22.61 -20.60
CA ALA A 137 -8.34 21.96 -20.73
C ALA A 137 -7.33 22.71 -19.84
N LYS A 138 -7.28 22.36 -18.57
CA LYS A 138 -6.24 22.81 -17.64
C LYS A 138 -5.13 21.77 -17.58
N GLU A 139 -4.30 21.79 -18.62
CA GLU A 139 -3.08 20.99 -18.75
C GLU A 139 -1.92 21.60 -17.93
N GLY A 140 -2.18 22.00 -16.67
CA GLY A 140 -1.20 22.81 -15.91
C GLY A 140 -1.14 22.62 -14.40
N ASN A 141 -2.10 21.93 -13.78
CA ASN A 141 -2.14 21.77 -12.32
C ASN A 141 -1.62 20.41 -11.83
N ASP A 142 -1.74 19.37 -12.65
CA ASP A 142 -1.25 18.02 -12.32
C ASP A 142 0.28 17.98 -12.25
N LEU A 143 0.95 18.87 -12.98
CA LEU A 143 2.41 18.98 -12.97
C LEU A 143 2.92 19.65 -11.68
N GLU A 144 2.25 20.69 -11.19
CA GLU A 144 2.61 21.38 -9.94
C GLU A 144 2.36 20.49 -8.72
N ASP A 145 1.26 19.74 -8.70
CA ASP A 145 0.94 18.73 -7.67
C ASP A 145 1.99 17.61 -7.64
N GLY A 146 2.40 17.13 -8.82
CA GLY A 146 3.50 16.16 -8.95
C GLY A 146 4.85 16.70 -8.44
N VAL A 147 5.15 17.98 -8.65
CA VAL A 147 6.39 18.60 -8.15
C VAL A 147 6.41 18.64 -6.63
N GLU A 148 5.30 19.03 -6.00
CA GLU A 148 5.16 19.06 -4.54
C GLU A 148 5.36 17.67 -3.94
N LEU A 149 4.72 16.65 -4.52
CA LEU A 149 4.86 15.26 -4.08
C LEU A 149 6.29 14.71 -4.24
N LEU A 150 6.99 15.07 -5.33
CA LEU A 150 8.40 14.70 -5.50
C LEU A 150 9.31 15.34 -4.45
N LEU A 151 9.02 16.57 -4.02
CA LEU A 151 9.78 17.24 -2.96
C LEU A 151 9.48 16.66 -1.58
N GLU A 152 8.27 16.16 -1.34
CA GLU A 152 7.89 15.43 -0.13
C GLU A 152 8.64 14.09 -0.03
N MET A 153 8.68 13.33 -1.13
CA MET A 153 9.35 12.02 -1.19
C MET A 153 10.88 12.14 -1.23
N PHE A 154 11.42 13.22 -1.81
CA PHE A 154 12.86 13.45 -1.94
C PHE A 154 13.28 14.80 -1.33
N PRO A 155 13.54 14.87 0.00
CA PRO A 155 13.95 16.12 0.66
C PRO A 155 15.29 16.71 0.17
N ALA A 156 16.10 15.91 -0.53
CA ALA A 156 17.35 16.35 -1.17
C ALA A 156 17.16 16.85 -2.61
N CYS A 157 15.97 16.65 -3.19
CA CYS A 157 15.60 17.14 -4.51
C CYS A 157 15.20 18.62 -4.42
N THR A 158 15.57 19.40 -5.42
CA THR A 158 15.18 20.82 -5.54
C THR A 158 14.01 20.95 -6.50
N MET A 159 13.23 22.03 -6.36
CA MET A 159 12.05 22.29 -7.21
C MET A 159 12.37 22.18 -8.71
N SER A 160 13.49 22.74 -9.16
CA SER A 160 13.92 22.66 -10.57
C SER A 160 14.28 21.24 -11.03
N GLN A 161 14.70 20.35 -10.12
CA GLN A 161 14.97 18.95 -10.46
C GLN A 161 13.68 18.15 -10.58
N ALA A 162 12.71 18.37 -9.68
CA ALA A 162 11.39 17.75 -9.74
C ALA A 162 10.62 18.18 -11.01
N GLU A 163 10.61 19.48 -11.33
CA GLU A 163 10.03 20.00 -12.59
C GLU A 163 10.68 19.38 -13.81
N LYS A 164 12.01 19.27 -13.83
CA LYS A 164 12.76 18.64 -14.93
C LYS A 164 12.41 17.16 -15.06
N ALA A 165 12.34 16.43 -13.95
CA ALA A 165 12.00 15.01 -13.94
C ALA A 165 10.59 14.77 -14.49
N LEU A 166 9.62 15.58 -14.06
CA LEU A 166 8.25 15.50 -14.57
C LEU A 166 8.14 15.90 -16.05
N ALA A 167 8.89 16.92 -16.48
CA ALA A 167 8.95 17.29 -17.89
C ALA A 167 9.56 16.17 -18.76
N MET A 168 10.58 15.48 -18.26
CA MET A 168 11.19 14.33 -18.95
C MET A 168 10.25 13.11 -18.96
N ALA A 169 9.50 12.91 -17.89
CA ALA A 169 8.51 11.85 -17.73
C ALA A 169 7.14 12.17 -18.34
N LEU A 170 6.98 13.31 -19.02
CA LEU A 170 5.71 13.77 -19.61
C LEU A 170 4.54 13.80 -18.61
N GLY A 171 4.83 14.17 -17.36
CA GLY A 171 3.86 14.20 -16.26
C GLY A 171 3.61 12.85 -15.57
N ASN A 172 4.32 11.78 -15.94
CA ASN A 172 4.25 10.51 -15.21
C ASN A 172 5.12 10.58 -13.95
N LEU A 173 4.48 10.52 -12.78
CA LEU A 173 5.16 10.61 -11.50
C LEU A 173 6.10 9.42 -11.23
N GLU A 174 5.70 8.19 -11.54
CA GLU A 174 6.48 6.98 -11.30
C GLU A 174 7.79 7.00 -12.11
N GLU A 175 7.70 7.37 -13.38
CA GLU A 175 8.88 7.56 -14.24
C GLU A 175 9.75 8.73 -13.74
N ALA A 176 9.15 9.82 -13.24
CA ALA A 176 9.89 10.94 -12.65
C ALA A 176 10.63 10.53 -11.36
N VAL A 177 10.00 9.72 -10.51
CA VAL A 177 10.59 9.12 -9.30
C VAL A 177 11.78 8.25 -9.70
N GLN A 178 11.59 7.37 -10.68
CA GLN A 178 12.63 6.48 -11.18
C GLN A 178 13.82 7.28 -11.73
N LEU A 179 13.55 8.36 -12.49
CA LEU A 179 14.58 9.29 -12.96
C LEU A 179 15.33 9.97 -11.80
N ILE A 180 14.65 10.38 -10.73
CA ILE A 180 15.30 11.01 -9.55
C ILE A 180 16.12 9.99 -8.73
N VAL A 181 15.69 8.73 -8.67
CA VAL A 181 16.36 7.65 -7.93
C VAL A 181 17.59 7.13 -8.69
N GLU A 182 17.45 6.89 -10.00
CA GLU A 182 18.54 6.36 -10.83
C GLU A 182 19.55 7.44 -11.23
N GLU A 183 19.12 8.69 -11.42
CA GLU A 183 19.97 9.80 -11.85
C GLU A 183 20.32 10.73 -10.67
N LYS A 184 21.56 10.60 -10.17
CA LYS A 184 22.27 11.78 -9.65
C LYS A 184 22.27 12.81 -10.78
N VAL A 185 21.46 13.87 -10.66
CA VAL A 185 21.41 14.98 -11.62
C VAL A 185 22.82 15.42 -11.98
N GLU A 186 23.30 14.96 -13.13
CA GLU A 186 24.57 15.39 -13.67
C GLU A 186 24.30 16.77 -14.27
N ILE A 187 24.75 17.81 -13.58
CA ILE A 187 24.83 19.16 -14.13
C ILE A 187 25.94 19.11 -15.19
N GLY A 188 25.59 18.61 -16.38
CA GLY A 188 26.33 18.82 -17.61
C GLY A 188 25.84 20.09 -18.27
N ALA A 189 26.51 21.20 -17.98
CA ALA A 189 26.34 22.46 -18.68
C ALA A 189 26.38 22.27 -20.21
N ALA A 190 25.50 22.99 -20.90
CA ALA A 190 25.64 23.48 -22.27
C ALA A 190 26.58 22.70 -23.23
N GLY A 191 25.98 21.94 -24.14
CA GLY A 191 26.41 21.84 -25.54
C GLY A 191 27.69 21.07 -25.85
N VAL A 192 27.54 19.85 -26.39
CA VAL A 192 28.52 19.31 -27.34
C VAL A 192 27.81 18.69 -28.56
N SER A 193 27.79 19.50 -29.62
CA SER A 193 28.09 19.20 -31.03
C SER A 193 27.89 17.75 -31.53
N VAL A 194 27.01 17.65 -32.51
CA VAL A 194 26.88 16.56 -33.49
C VAL A 194 28.22 16.33 -34.22
N LYS A 195 29.16 15.53 -33.70
CA LYS A 195 30.25 14.88 -34.48
C LYS A 195 30.75 13.61 -33.78
N GLU A 196 30.93 12.58 -34.59
CA GLU A 196 31.81 11.42 -34.36
C GLU A 196 31.19 10.14 -33.75
N LEU A 197 30.36 9.54 -34.59
CA LEU A 197 30.34 8.10 -34.79
C LEU A 197 31.75 7.57 -35.09
N ALA A 198 32.13 6.47 -34.43
CA ALA A 198 33.28 5.57 -34.66
C ALA A 198 34.64 5.87 -34.00
N ARG A 199 34.86 5.30 -32.80
CA ARG A 199 35.87 4.22 -32.65
C ARG A 199 35.71 3.36 -31.39
N ALA A 200 35.26 2.14 -31.66
CA ALA A 200 35.56 0.87 -31.01
C ALA A 200 36.50 0.83 -29.77
N ARG A 201 35.95 0.25 -28.70
CA ARG A 201 36.53 -0.83 -27.87
C ARG A 201 38.06 -0.93 -27.87
N ARG A 202 38.71 -0.47 -26.79
CA ARG A 202 40.07 -0.89 -26.45
C ARG A 202 40.00 -2.10 -25.50
N ALA A 203 40.39 -3.27 -26.00
CA ALA A 203 40.52 -4.51 -25.22
C ALA A 203 41.64 -4.38 -24.17
N PRO A 204 41.57 -5.13 -23.04
CA PRO A 204 42.58 -5.10 -22.00
C PRO A 204 43.90 -5.72 -22.47
N ASN A 205 45.01 -5.07 -22.13
CA ASN A 205 46.36 -5.47 -22.52
C ASN A 205 46.86 -6.62 -21.60
N HIS A 206 47.13 -7.79 -22.19
CA HIS A 206 47.59 -9.00 -21.49
C HIS A 206 49.05 -8.90 -20.96
N GLU A 207 49.80 -7.84 -21.25
CA GLU A 207 51.23 -7.76 -20.90
C GLU A 207 51.48 -7.46 -19.42
N GLU A 208 50.52 -6.85 -18.72
CA GLU A 208 50.68 -6.47 -17.30
C GLU A 208 50.53 -7.66 -16.34
N LEU A 209 49.76 -8.71 -16.69
CA LEU A 209 49.58 -9.89 -15.85
C LEU A 209 50.86 -10.75 -15.70
N LYS A 210 51.80 -10.65 -16.64
CA LYS A 210 53.05 -11.42 -16.59
C LYS A 210 54.05 -10.87 -15.58
N GLN A 211 53.98 -9.57 -15.27
CA GLN A 211 54.93 -8.95 -14.34
C GLN A 211 54.54 -9.14 -12.87
N VAL A 212 53.26 -9.39 -12.57
CA VAL A 212 52.77 -9.57 -11.19
C VAL A 212 53.00 -10.99 -10.65
N ILE A 213 53.05 -12.02 -11.50
CA ILE A 213 53.17 -13.42 -11.05
C ILE A 213 54.63 -13.84 -10.79
N LEU A 214 55.62 -13.03 -11.21
CA LEU A 214 57.05 -13.36 -11.07
C LEU A 214 57.80 -12.45 -10.10
N GLN A 215 57.20 -12.12 -8.95
CA GLN A 215 57.97 -11.65 -7.80
C GLN A 215 57.92 -12.71 -6.69
N LYS A 216 59.02 -13.47 -6.69
CA LYS A 216 59.42 -14.44 -5.67
C LYS A 216 60.15 -13.74 -4.53
#